data_AF-A0A5J5CTC5-F1
#
_entry.id   AF-A0A5J5CTC5-F1
#
_cell.length_a   1.000
_cell.length_b   1.000
_cell.length_c   1.000
_cell.angle_alpha   90.00
_cell.angle_beta   90.00
_cell.angle_gamma   90.00
#
_symmetry.space_group_name_H-M   'P 1'
#
loop_
_entity.id
_entity.type
_entity.pdbx_description
1 polymer ?
#
loop_
_entity_poly.entity_id
_entity_poly.type
_entity_poly.pdbx_seq_one_letter_code
_entity_poly.pdbx_strand_id
1 'polypeptide(L)'
;SLSGLVILSHFKSTVLFQELEEIRKCGTKHFRSIQVDESNLLNWQGLLVPDCPPYDKGAFRIELIFPAEYPFKPPKVTFKTKIYHPNIDEKGQVCLPIISVENWKPATRTDQVIHNLVSLVNSPQPEHPLRADLAEEYSKDRAKFMKNAEEFTKKHSEKRPVD
;
A
#
# COMPACT_ATOMS: atom_id res chain seq x y z
N SER A 1 24.45 -23.19 8.16
CA SER A 1 25.66 -23.10 7.30
C SER A 1 25.55 -21.86 6.43
N LEU A 2 26.68 -21.27 6.03
CA LEU A 2 26.72 -20.15 5.07
C LEU A 2 26.01 -20.46 3.74
N SER A 3 25.96 -21.74 3.35
CA SER A 3 25.23 -22.21 2.16
C SER A 3 23.70 -22.00 2.24
N GLY A 4 23.08 -22.17 3.40
CA GLY A 4 21.64 -21.98 3.57
C GLY A 4 21.21 -20.52 3.44
N LEU A 5 22.02 -19.58 3.95
CA LEU A 5 21.76 -18.14 3.85
C LEU A 5 21.87 -17.64 2.39
N VAL A 6 22.82 -18.17 1.62
CA VAL A 6 23.02 -17.79 0.22
C VAL A 6 21.85 -18.28 -0.65
N ILE A 7 21.38 -19.51 -0.44
CA ILE A 7 20.22 -20.05 -1.16
C ILE A 7 18.94 -19.25 -0.84
N LEU A 8 18.71 -18.92 0.43
CA LEU A 8 17.57 -18.10 0.84
C LEU A 8 17.62 -16.68 0.24
N SER A 9 18.82 -16.07 0.22
CA SER A 9 19.04 -14.76 -0.40
C SER A 9 18.72 -14.79 -1.90
N HIS A 10 19.24 -15.79 -2.61
CA HIS A 10 19.03 -15.94 -4.05
C HIS A 10 17.56 -16.23 -4.38
N PHE A 11 16.91 -17.14 -3.65
CA PHE A 11 15.50 -17.46 -3.80
C PHE A 11 14.61 -16.23 -3.59
N LYS A 12 14.84 -15.45 -2.52
CA LYS A 12 14.11 -14.20 -2.24
C LYS A 12 14.23 -13.18 -3.36
N SER A 13 15.46 -12.90 -3.81
CA SER A 13 15.70 -11.95 -4.90
C SER A 13 15.00 -12.40 -6.18
N THR A 14 14.98 -13.71 -6.47
CA THR A 14 14.25 -14.25 -7.62
C THR A 14 12.74 -14.09 -7.49
N VAL A 15 12.15 -14.37 -6.32
CA VAL A 15 10.69 -14.22 -6.09
C VAL A 15 10.25 -12.77 -6.23
N LEU A 16 10.92 -11.85 -5.53
CA LEU A 16 10.58 -10.42 -5.59
C LEU A 16 10.79 -9.84 -7.00
N PHE A 17 11.86 -10.26 -7.69
CA PHE A 17 12.08 -9.86 -9.08
C PHE A 17 10.96 -10.35 -10.00
N GLN A 18 10.56 -11.62 -9.88
CA GLN A 18 9.45 -12.18 -10.66
C GLN A 18 8.13 -11.48 -10.36
N GLU A 19 7.80 -11.25 -9.08
CA GLU A 19 6.59 -10.50 -8.70
C GLU A 19 6.60 -9.06 -9.26
N LEU A 20 7.75 -8.38 -9.22
CA LEU A 20 7.90 -7.03 -9.75
C LEU A 20 7.64 -6.99 -11.26
N GLU A 21 8.26 -7.91 -12.01
CA GLU A 21 8.10 -7.99 -13.45
C GLU A 21 6.67 -8.37 -13.85
N GLU A 22 6.01 -9.26 -13.09
CA GLU A 22 4.60 -9.58 -13.30
C GLU A 22 3.69 -8.38 -13.02
N ILE A 23 3.93 -7.60 -11.96
CA ILE A 23 3.16 -6.40 -11.66
C ILE A 23 3.34 -5.34 -12.76
N ARG A 24 4.58 -5.14 -13.24
CA ARG A 24 4.89 -4.24 -14.36
C ARG A 24 4.21 -4.68 -15.66
N LYS A 25 4.26 -5.98 -15.96
CA LYS A 25 3.69 -6.56 -17.19
C LYS A 25 2.16 -6.58 -17.19
N CYS A 26 1.54 -6.97 -16.08
CA CYS A 26 0.09 -7.01 -15.96
C CYS A 26 -0.53 -5.61 -15.91
N GLY A 27 0.28 -4.57 -15.68
CA GLY A 27 -0.17 -3.18 -15.69
C GLY A 27 -1.26 -2.95 -14.66
N THR A 28 -0.97 -3.17 -13.37
CA THR A 28 -1.95 -2.94 -12.32
C THR A 28 -2.43 -1.49 -12.37
N LYS A 29 -3.71 -1.28 -12.69
CA LYS A 29 -4.31 0.07 -12.81
C LYS A 29 -4.09 0.91 -11.55
N HIS A 30 -4.05 0.24 -10.40
CA HIS A 30 -4.01 0.87 -9.10
C HIS A 30 -2.59 1.05 -8.51
N PHE A 31 -1.52 0.53 -9.13
CA PHE A 31 -0.16 0.71 -8.63
C PHE A 31 0.81 1.01 -9.78
N ARG A 32 1.17 2.29 -9.89
CA ARG A 32 1.87 2.86 -11.05
C ARG A 32 3.19 3.50 -10.62
N SER A 33 4.01 3.87 -11.59
CA SER A 33 5.28 4.57 -11.35
C SER A 33 6.18 3.86 -10.34
N ILE A 34 6.28 2.53 -10.47
CA ILE A 34 6.99 1.66 -9.54
C ILE A 34 8.50 1.89 -9.68
N GLN A 35 9.12 2.30 -8.59
CA GLN A 35 10.55 2.54 -8.43
C GLN A 35 11.11 1.49 -7.48
N VAL A 36 12.09 0.73 -7.95
CA VAL A 36 12.82 -0.27 -7.14
C VAL A 36 14.29 -0.08 -7.43
N ASP A 37 15.10 -0.05 -6.37
CA ASP A 37 16.55 -0.07 -6.49
C ASP A 37 17.01 -1.49 -6.89
N GLU A 38 17.67 -1.62 -8.04
CA GLU A 38 18.16 -2.92 -8.52
C GLU A 38 19.19 -3.54 -7.59
N SER A 39 19.91 -2.72 -6.79
CA SER A 39 20.82 -3.21 -5.77
C SER A 39 20.10 -3.65 -4.49
N ASN A 40 18.85 -3.23 -4.29
CA ASN A 40 18.04 -3.55 -3.13
C ASN A 40 16.55 -3.72 -3.48
N LEU A 41 16.20 -4.93 -3.92
CA LEU A 41 14.83 -5.34 -4.22
C LEU A 41 13.90 -5.38 -2.99
N LEU A 42 14.37 -5.05 -1.78
CA LEU A 42 13.56 -5.08 -0.55
C LEU A 42 12.82 -3.77 -0.27
N ASN A 43 13.06 -2.72 -1.05
CA ASN A 43 12.32 -1.47 -0.92
C ASN A 43 11.71 -1.08 -2.26
N TRP A 44 10.38 -1.06 -2.32
CA TRP A 44 9.65 -0.61 -3.50
C TRP A 44 8.88 0.65 -3.15
N GLN A 45 8.90 1.61 -4.06
CA GLN A 45 8.00 2.75 -4.01
C GLN A 45 7.12 2.78 -5.25
N GLY A 46 5.92 3.29 -5.11
CA GLY A 46 5.03 3.51 -6.25
C GLY A 46 3.84 4.35 -5.88
N LEU A 47 3.07 4.73 -6.89
CA LEU A 47 1.85 5.50 -6.75
C LEU A 47 0.66 4.56 -6.68
N LEU A 48 -0.02 4.55 -5.54
CA LEU A 48 -1.35 3.99 -5.40
C LEU A 48 -2.35 4.90 -6.09
N VAL A 49 -3.18 4.35 -6.96
CA VAL A 49 -4.14 5.09 -7.79
C VAL A 49 -5.54 4.58 -7.48
N PRO A 50 -6.27 5.23 -6.55
CA PRO A 50 -7.65 4.86 -6.24
C PRO A 50 -8.60 5.22 -7.37
N ASP A 51 -9.72 4.51 -7.47
CA ASP A 51 -10.71 4.70 -8.53
C ASP A 51 -12.01 5.34 -8.03
N CYS A 52 -12.21 5.37 -6.71
CA CYS A 52 -13.42 5.89 -6.10
C CYS A 52 -13.19 7.25 -5.43
N PRO A 53 -14.15 8.19 -5.56
CA PRO A 53 -14.20 9.36 -4.70
C PRO A 53 -14.17 8.93 -3.22
N PRO A 54 -13.55 9.72 -2.32
CA PRO A 54 -13.04 11.08 -2.56
C PRO A 54 -11.57 11.14 -3.05
N TYR A 55 -10.97 9.99 -3.36
CA TYR A 55 -9.53 9.87 -3.63
C TYR A 55 -9.18 9.72 -5.13
N ASP A 56 -10.17 9.54 -5.98
CA ASP A 56 -10.07 9.28 -7.43
C ASP A 56 -9.40 10.39 -8.26
N LYS A 57 -9.22 11.57 -7.69
CA LYS A 57 -8.53 12.70 -8.35
C LYS A 57 -7.04 12.78 -8.04
N GLY A 58 -6.55 11.99 -7.09
CA GLY A 58 -5.16 11.97 -6.67
C GLY A 58 -4.47 10.64 -6.90
N ALA A 59 -3.17 10.62 -6.68
CA ALA A 59 -2.38 9.42 -6.47
C ALA A 59 -1.60 9.54 -5.15
N PHE A 60 -1.28 8.40 -4.52
CA PHE A 60 -0.66 8.37 -3.20
C PHE A 60 0.60 7.53 -3.25
N ARG A 61 1.76 8.15 -3.03
CA ARG A 61 3.03 7.44 -2.94
C ARG A 61 3.01 6.55 -1.70
N ILE A 62 3.26 5.28 -1.91
CA ILE A 62 3.46 4.28 -0.86
C ILE A 62 4.86 3.69 -0.97
N GLU A 63 5.34 3.19 0.16
CA GLU A 63 6.55 2.41 0.27
C GLU A 63 6.21 1.02 0.80
N LEU A 64 6.76 0.00 0.14
CA LEU A 64 6.73 -1.40 0.55
C LEU A 64 8.14 -1.78 1.00
N ILE A 65 8.29 -2.15 2.27
CA ILE A 65 9.54 -2.64 2.82
C ILE A 65 9.40 -4.12 3.11
N PHE A 66 10.13 -4.94 2.37
CA PHE A 66 10.19 -6.38 2.55
C PHE A 66 11.26 -6.71 3.60
N PRO A 67 10.94 -7.47 4.67
CA PRO A 67 11.93 -7.91 5.64
C PRO A 67 12.93 -8.89 4.99
N ALA A 68 14.10 -9.05 5.62
CA ALA A 68 15.12 -9.98 5.13
C ALA A 68 14.60 -11.43 5.06
N GLU A 69 13.63 -11.76 5.92
CA GLU A 69 12.98 -13.06 6.04
C GLU A 69 11.75 -13.23 5.13
N TYR A 70 11.46 -12.30 4.21
CA TYR A 70 10.41 -12.51 3.20
C TYR A 70 10.70 -13.77 2.36
N PRO A 71 9.71 -14.63 2.07
CA PRO A 71 8.27 -14.46 2.33
C PRO A 71 7.77 -15.05 3.66
N PHE A 72 8.64 -15.43 4.60
CA PHE A 72 8.22 -15.97 5.90
C PHE A 72 7.72 -14.89 6.87
N LYS A 73 8.12 -13.63 6.67
CA LYS A 73 7.56 -12.45 7.35
C LYS A 73 6.89 -11.52 6.34
N PRO A 74 5.79 -10.85 6.73
CA PRO A 74 5.05 -9.95 5.84
C PRO A 74 5.86 -8.68 5.51
N PRO A 75 5.59 -8.04 4.36
CA PRO A 75 6.08 -6.70 4.08
C PRO A 75 5.39 -5.67 4.96
N LYS A 76 6.01 -4.49 5.10
CA LYS A 76 5.40 -3.29 5.69
C LYS A 76 4.99 -2.33 4.59
N VAL A 77 3.81 -1.73 4.72
CA VAL A 77 3.29 -0.68 3.84
C VAL A 77 3.30 0.64 4.60
N THR A 78 3.77 1.73 3.97
CA THR A 78 3.66 3.07 4.54
C THR A 78 3.34 4.10 3.46
N PHE A 79 2.35 4.95 3.71
CA PHE A 79 2.06 6.10 2.86
C PHE A 79 3.13 7.18 3.06
N LYS A 80 3.73 7.63 1.96
CA LYS A 80 4.62 8.79 1.92
C LYS A 80 3.86 10.07 1.59
N THR A 81 2.79 9.95 0.81
CA THR A 81 1.85 11.04 0.54
C THR A 81 0.80 11.10 1.65
N LYS A 82 0.56 12.29 2.20
CA LYS A 82 -0.50 12.48 3.21
C LYS A 82 -1.87 12.15 2.62
N ILE A 83 -2.72 11.51 3.42
CA ILE A 83 -4.09 11.15 3.04
C ILE A 83 -5.06 11.40 4.20
N TYR A 84 -6.27 11.85 3.88
CA TYR A 84 -7.34 12.04 4.86
C TYR A 84 -8.19 10.77 4.92
N HIS A 85 -7.77 9.80 5.74
CA HIS A 85 -8.39 8.47 5.78
C HIS A 85 -8.45 7.93 7.22
N PRO A 86 -9.56 7.33 7.68
CA PRO A 86 -9.68 6.88 9.07
C PRO A 86 -8.77 5.69 9.42
N ASN A 87 -8.41 4.85 8.44
CA ASN A 87 -7.54 3.68 8.64
C ASN A 87 -6.06 3.95 8.35
N ILE A 88 -5.65 5.20 8.11
CA ILE A 88 -4.26 5.58 7.85
C ILE A 88 -3.90 6.72 8.81
N ASP A 89 -2.83 6.56 9.59
CA ASP A 89 -2.40 7.59 10.54
C ASP A 89 -1.64 8.74 9.85
N GLU A 90 -1.32 9.80 10.62
CA GLU A 90 -0.61 10.97 10.08
C GLU A 90 0.84 10.68 9.65
N LYS A 91 1.41 9.55 10.09
CA LYS A 91 2.72 9.04 9.69
C LYS A 91 2.64 8.09 8.50
N GLY A 92 1.44 7.88 7.95
CA GLY A 92 1.16 7.00 6.83
C GLY A 92 1.14 5.51 7.17
N GLN A 93 1.09 5.14 8.46
CA GLN A 93 0.94 3.74 8.87
C GLN A 93 -0.48 3.26 8.57
N VAL A 94 -0.59 2.00 8.18
CA VAL A 94 -1.86 1.33 7.87
C VAL A 94 -1.86 -0.07 8.49
N CYS A 95 -2.97 -0.42 9.14
CA CYS A 95 -3.21 -1.79 9.59
C CYS A 95 -3.98 -2.53 8.50
N LEU A 96 -3.30 -3.45 7.80
CA LEU A 96 -3.90 -4.22 6.73
C LEU A 96 -3.91 -5.71 7.11
N PRO A 97 -5.08 -6.36 7.27
CA PRO A 97 -5.16 -7.73 7.78
C PRO A 97 -4.35 -8.76 6.99
N ILE A 98 -4.24 -8.62 5.67
CA ILE A 98 -3.47 -9.56 4.82
C ILE A 98 -1.97 -9.62 5.15
N ILE A 99 -1.42 -8.58 5.77
CA ILE A 99 -0.01 -8.49 6.19
C ILE A 99 0.16 -8.46 7.72
N SER A 100 -0.90 -8.72 8.50
CA SER A 100 -0.74 -8.90 9.94
C SER A 100 -0.02 -10.22 10.22
N VAL A 101 0.78 -10.24 11.29
CA VAL A 101 1.64 -11.39 11.63
C VAL A 101 0.82 -12.69 11.80
N GLU A 102 -0.41 -12.57 12.28
CA GLU A 102 -1.35 -13.70 12.50
C GLU A 102 -1.95 -14.26 11.20
N ASN A 103 -2.12 -13.43 10.16
CA ASN A 103 -2.82 -13.79 8.91
C ASN A 103 -1.86 -14.00 7.73
N TRP A 104 -0.60 -13.57 7.86
CA TRP A 104 0.39 -13.67 6.81
C TRP A 104 0.63 -15.12 6.40
N LYS A 105 0.60 -15.37 5.09
CA LYS A 105 0.93 -16.65 4.49
C LYS A 105 2.08 -16.41 3.51
N PRO A 106 3.15 -17.24 3.51
CA PRO A 106 4.26 -17.08 2.55
C PRO A 106 3.85 -17.20 1.07
N ALA A 107 2.65 -17.73 0.78
CA ALA A 107 2.08 -17.78 -0.55
C ALA A 107 1.33 -16.50 -0.96
N THR A 108 1.13 -15.56 -0.03
CA THR A 108 0.52 -14.25 -0.32
C THR A 108 1.49 -13.43 -1.16
N ARG A 109 1.00 -12.93 -2.29
CA ARG A 109 1.78 -12.15 -3.25
C ARG A 109 1.59 -10.64 -3.07
N THR A 110 2.54 -9.85 -3.53
CA THR A 110 2.52 -8.38 -3.40
C THR A 110 1.33 -7.74 -4.11
N ASP A 111 0.90 -8.27 -5.25
CA ASP A 111 -0.28 -7.77 -5.97
C ASP A 111 -1.57 -7.92 -5.16
N GLN A 112 -1.69 -8.99 -4.37
CA GLN A 112 -2.82 -9.18 -3.46
C GLN A 112 -2.79 -8.17 -2.31
N VAL A 113 -1.60 -7.85 -1.78
CA VAL A 113 -1.41 -6.79 -0.76
C VAL A 113 -1.86 -5.44 -1.32
N ILE A 114 -1.41 -5.08 -2.53
CA ILE A 114 -1.82 -3.85 -3.22
C ILE A 114 -3.34 -3.81 -3.43
N HIS A 115 -3.94 -4.91 -3.89
CA HIS A 115 -5.39 -4.97 -4.10
C HIS A 115 -6.19 -4.74 -2.81
N ASN A 116 -5.76 -5.36 -1.71
CA ASN A 116 -6.38 -5.15 -0.40
C ASN A 116 -6.21 -3.71 0.09
N LEU A 117 -5.05 -3.11 -0.15
CA LEU A 117 -4.80 -1.72 0.21
C LEU A 117 -5.73 -0.75 -0.55
N VAL A 118 -5.90 -0.96 -1.86
CA VAL A 118 -6.83 -0.18 -2.68
C VAL A 118 -8.27 -0.36 -2.20
N SER A 119 -8.66 -1.58 -1.87
CA SER A 119 -9.99 -1.89 -1.31
C SER A 119 -10.22 -1.11 -0.01
N LEU A 120 -9.25 -1.11 0.91
CA LEU A 120 -9.34 -0.34 2.15
C LEU A 120 -9.44 1.17 1.90
N VAL A 121 -8.66 1.71 0.96
CA VAL A 121 -8.72 3.14 0.60
C VAL A 121 -10.08 3.51 -0.01
N ASN A 122 -10.65 2.64 -0.84
CA ASN A 122 -11.95 2.87 -1.47
C ASN A 122 -13.12 2.63 -0.50
N SER A 123 -12.95 1.83 0.54
CA SER A 123 -13.98 1.45 1.50
C SER A 123 -13.44 1.51 2.93
N PRO A 124 -13.41 2.72 3.54
CA PRO A 124 -12.92 2.89 4.89
C PRO A 124 -13.71 2.06 5.92
N GLN A 125 -13.00 1.54 6.93
CA GLN A 125 -13.51 0.69 8.01
C GLN A 125 -13.57 1.49 9.34
N PRO A 126 -14.66 2.21 9.64
CA PRO A 126 -14.75 3.07 10.83
C PRO A 126 -14.73 2.30 12.17
N GLU A 127 -14.97 0.99 12.17
CA GLU A 127 -14.92 0.10 13.33
C GLU A 127 -13.49 -0.23 13.79
N HIS A 128 -12.50 -0.07 12.91
CA HIS A 128 -11.09 -0.32 13.19
C HIS A 128 -10.20 0.86 12.76
N PRO A 129 -10.43 2.09 13.28
CA PRO A 129 -9.74 3.27 12.80
C PRO A 129 -8.39 3.45 13.49
N LEU A 130 -7.43 4.04 12.76
CA LEU A 130 -6.24 4.65 13.34
C LEU A 130 -6.48 6.12 13.72
N ARG A 131 -7.50 6.73 13.10
CA ARG A 131 -7.93 8.11 13.34
C ARG A 131 -9.41 8.14 13.70
N ALA A 132 -9.69 8.13 15.01
CA ALA A 132 -11.05 8.06 15.55
C ALA A 132 -11.90 9.29 15.19
N ASP A 133 -11.27 10.47 15.12
CA ASP A 133 -11.89 11.72 14.68
C ASP A 133 -12.46 11.60 13.26
N LEU A 134 -11.68 11.03 12.34
CA LEU A 134 -12.10 10.83 10.96
C LEU A 134 -13.15 9.73 10.81
N ALA A 135 -13.05 8.68 11.63
CA ALA A 135 -14.02 7.59 11.63
C ALA A 135 -15.38 8.05 12.15
N GLU A 136 -15.40 8.90 13.18
CA GLU A 136 -16.60 9.54 13.69
C GLU A 136 -17.22 10.48 12.64
N GLU A 137 -16.41 11.33 11.98
CA GLU A 137 -16.88 12.19 10.89
C GLU A 137 -17.45 11.34 9.74
N TYR A 138 -16.75 10.30 9.30
CA TYR A 138 -17.20 9.37 8.26
C TYR A 138 -18.53 8.68 8.61
N SER A 139 -18.76 8.39 9.89
CA SER A 139 -19.97 7.68 10.35
C SER A 139 -21.15 8.62 10.58
N LYS A 140 -20.92 9.82 11.13
CA LYS A 140 -21.97 10.77 11.50
C LYS A 140 -22.31 11.77 10.40
N ASP A 141 -21.33 12.19 9.61
CA ASP A 141 -21.49 13.19 8.54
C ASP A 141 -20.64 12.81 7.32
N ARG A 142 -21.14 11.83 6.57
CA ARG A 142 -20.47 11.33 5.36
C ARG A 142 -20.23 12.45 4.34
N ALA A 143 -21.16 13.39 4.18
CA ALA A 143 -21.04 14.46 3.20
C ALA A 143 -19.86 15.39 3.53
N LYS A 144 -19.72 15.78 4.81
CA LYS A 144 -18.58 16.57 5.28
C LYS A 144 -17.27 15.80 5.12
N PHE A 145 -17.22 14.53 5.50
CA PHE A 145 -16.04 13.70 5.30
C PHE A 145 -15.60 13.68 3.83
N MET A 146 -16.53 13.40 2.91
CA MET A 146 -16.23 13.29 1.48
C MET A 146 -15.68 14.60 0.93
N LYS A 147 -16.27 15.75 1.31
CA LYS A 147 -15.80 17.08 0.94
C LYS A 147 -14.39 17.35 1.46
N ASN A 148 -14.16 17.13 2.76
CA ASN A 148 -12.86 17.35 3.39
C ASN A 148 -11.77 16.46 2.76
N ALA A 149 -12.08 15.19 2.53
CA ALA A 149 -11.17 14.23 1.92
C ALA A 149 -10.84 14.59 0.46
N GLU A 150 -11.81 15.10 -0.30
CA GLU A 150 -11.59 15.56 -1.68
C GLU A 150 -10.70 16.81 -1.71
N GLU A 151 -10.99 17.81 -0.86
CA GLU A 151 -10.16 19.03 -0.74
C GLU A 151 -8.74 18.69 -0.29
N PHE A 152 -8.60 17.78 0.68
CA PHE A 152 -7.30 17.31 1.15
C PHE A 152 -6.54 16.56 0.04
N THR A 153 -7.23 15.69 -0.71
CA THR A 153 -6.66 14.99 -1.87
C THR A 153 -6.15 15.99 -2.90
N LYS A 154 -6.94 17.00 -3.29
CA LYS A 154 -6.52 18.04 -4.23
C LYS A 154 -5.28 18.81 -3.77
N LYS A 155 -5.12 19.02 -2.46
CA LYS A 155 -4.02 19.80 -1.88
C LYS A 155 -2.72 19.00 -1.69
N HIS A 156 -2.83 17.71 -1.36
CA HIS A 156 -1.69 16.93 -0.85
C HIS A 156 -1.33 15.72 -1.70
N SER A 157 -2.22 15.25 -2.56
CA SER A 157 -1.94 14.07 -3.39
C SER A 157 -0.92 14.36 -4.49
N GLU A 158 -0.30 13.30 -4.98
CA GLU A 158 0.53 13.33 -6.18
C GLU A 158 -0.37 13.42 -7.42
N LYS A 159 0.17 13.95 -8.52
CA LYS A 159 -0.54 13.92 -9.80
C LYS A 159 -0.73 12.47 -10.25
N ARG A 160 -1.93 12.15 -10.73
CA ARG A 160 -2.18 10.85 -11.35
C ARG A 160 -1.30 10.70 -12.60
N PRO A 161 -0.66 9.54 -12.81
CA PRO A 161 0.01 9.23 -14.08
C PRO A 161 -0.98 9.32 -15.24
N VAL A 162 -0.51 9.83 -16.39
CA VAL A 162 -1.33 10.09 -17.59
C VAL A 162 -1.31 8.94 -18.60
N ASP A 163 -0.50 7.93 -18.31
CA ASP A 163 -0.19 6.74 -19.09
C ASP A 163 -1.14 5.57 -18.82
#